data_AF-A0A258E1K8-F1
#
_entry.id   AF-A0A258E1K8-F1
#
_cell.length_a   1.000
_cell.length_b   1.000
_cell.length_c   1.000
_cell.angle_alpha   90.00
_cell.angle_beta   90.00
_cell.angle_gamma   90.00
#
_symmetry.space_group_name_H-M   'P 1'
#
loop_
_entity.id
_entity.type
_entity.pdbx_description
1 polymer ?
#
loop_
_entity_poly.entity_id
_entity_poly.type
_entity_poly.pdbx_seq_one_letter_code
_entity_poly.pdbx_strand_id
1 'polypeptide(L)' 'MWAIAVILLHALSGPETHVVSQPGVFATEDSCKAGLASGVPARLEGDALQQFKDGYRRYVCVRV' A
#
# COMPACT_ATOMS: atom_id res chain seq x y z
N MET A 1 -12.56 5.75 9.58
CA MET A 1 -12.58 5.44 8.14
C MET A 1 -11.22 4.81 7.78
N TRP A 2 -11.04 4.23 6.59
CA TRP A 2 -9.79 3.55 6.22
C TRP A 2 -9.30 3.97 4.84
N ALA A 3 -7.97 3.95 4.67
CA ALA A 3 -7.27 4.22 3.41
C ALA A 3 -6.10 3.24 3.23
N ILE A 4 -5.73 2.96 1.99
CA ILE A 4 -4.53 2.21 1.63
C ILE A 4 -3.36 3.18 1.54
N ALA A 5 -2.29 2.88 2.24
CA ALA A 5 -1.01 3.55 2.11
C ALA A 5 0.05 2.55 1.62
N VAL A 6 1.03 3.06 0.88
CA VAL A 6 2.25 2.36 0.52
C VAL A 6 3.39 2.87 1.39
N ILE A 7 4.19 1.95 1.92
CA ILE A 7 5.42 2.18 2.64
C ILE A 7 6.55 1.74 1.70
N LEU A 8 7.45 2.66 1.41
CA LEU A 8 8.66 2.45 0.62
C LEU A 8 9.85 2.53 1.55
N LEU A 9 10.65 1.47 1.60
CA LEU A 9 11.87 1.44 2.38
C LEU A 9 13.05 1.79 1.48
N HIS A 10 13.63 2.96 1.70
CA HIS A 10 14.81 3.43 0.99
C HIS A 10 16.05 3.26 1.85
N ALA A 11 17.15 2.78 1.26
CA ALA A 11 18.39 2.53 1.98
C ALA A 11 19.03 3.78 2.61
N LEU A 12 18.83 4.95 2.00
CA LEU A 12 19.50 6.20 2.40
C LEU A 12 18.55 7.24 3.05
N SER A 13 17.27 7.25 2.67
CA SER A 13 16.29 8.22 3.14
C SER A 13 15.32 7.67 4.19
N GLY A 14 15.43 6.39 4.55
CA GLY A 14 14.54 5.74 5.49
C GLY A 14 13.17 5.38 4.90
N PRO A 15 12.18 5.04 5.74
CA PRO A 15 10.84 4.70 5.28
C PRO A 15 10.05 5.94 4.86
N GLU A 16 9.47 5.89 3.67
CA GLU A 16 8.56 6.90 3.13
C GLU A 16 7.15 6.30 3.02
N THR A 17 6.11 7.07 3.38
CA THR A 17 4.71 6.61 3.34
C THR A 17 3.87 7.50 2.44
N HIS A 18 3.16 6.91 1.49
CA HIS A 18 2.25 7.61 0.59
C HIS A 18 0.84 7.02 0.66
N VAL A 19 -0.17 7.88 0.72
CA VAL A 19 -1.57 7.44 0.64
C VAL A 19 -1.94 7.21 -0.83
N VAL A 20 -2.38 6.00 -1.18
CA VAL A 20 -2.67 5.59 -2.56
C VAL A 20 -4.16 5.45 -2.87
N SER A 21 -5.02 5.50 -1.86
CA SER A 21 -6.48 5.56 -2.03
C SER A 21 -7.03 6.84 -1.43
N GLN A 22 -8.14 7.37 -1.99
CA GLN A 22 -8.82 8.50 -1.37
C GLN A 22 -9.19 8.19 0.10
N PRO A 23 -9.02 9.17 1.03
CA PRO A 23 -9.43 9.00 2.41
C PRO A 23 -10.94 8.74 2.50
N GLY A 24 -11.34 7.70 3.24
CA GLY A 24 -12.76 7.39 3.42
C GLY A 24 -13.38 6.47 2.38
N VAL A 25 -12.61 5.98 1.40
CA VAL A 25 -13.08 4.96 0.43
C VAL A 25 -13.52 3.67 1.12
N PHE A 26 -12.88 3.32 2.25
CA PHE A 26 -13.16 2.09 2.96
C PHE A 26 -13.79 2.40 4.33
N ALA A 27 -15.00 1.87 4.56
CA ALA A 27 -15.71 2.05 5.82
C ALA A 27 -15.14 1.16 6.94
N THR A 28 -14.67 -0.05 6.60
CA THR A 28 -14.14 -1.05 7.54
C THR A 28 -12.72 -1.47 7.16
N GLU A 29 -11.97 -1.99 8.13
CA GLU A 29 -10.63 -2.52 7.91
C GLU A 29 -10.65 -3.67 6.89
N ASP A 30 -11.62 -4.56 7.02
CA ASP A 30 -11.78 -5.71 6.12
C ASP A 30 -12.05 -5.27 4.68
N SER A 31 -12.86 -4.23 4.49
CA SER A 31 -13.09 -3.66 3.14
C SER A 31 -11.81 -3.08 2.55
N CYS A 32 -10.97 -2.44 3.37
CA CYS A 32 -9.67 -1.95 2.93
C CYS A 32 -8.72 -3.10 2.56
N LYS A 33 -8.64 -4.16 3.40
CA LYS A 33 -7.82 -5.34 3.13
C LYS A 33 -8.26 -6.06 1.85
N ALA A 34 -9.56 -6.15 1.60
CA ALA A 34 -10.10 -6.71 0.37
C ALA A 34 -9.75 -5.85 -0.86
N GLY A 35 -9.85 -4.52 -0.74
CA GLY A 35 -9.42 -3.58 -1.78
C GLY A 35 -7.91 -3.67 -2.06
N LEU A 36 -7.12 -3.88 -1.00
CA LEU A 36 -5.68 -4.06 -1.10
C LEU A 36 -5.32 -5.35 -1.85
N ALA A 37 -5.91 -6.48 -1.44
CA ALA A 37 -5.66 -7.78 -2.04
C ALA A 37 -6.07 -7.86 -3.52
N SER A 38 -7.15 -7.17 -3.89
CA SER A 38 -7.66 -7.15 -5.26
C SER A 38 -6.93 -6.17 -6.18
N GLY A 39 -6.47 -5.03 -5.66
CA GLY A 39 -5.99 -3.93 -6.49
C GLY A 39 -4.46 -3.80 -6.59
N VAL A 40 -3.72 -4.18 -5.55
CA VAL A 40 -2.30 -3.83 -5.45
C VAL A 40 -1.38 -4.83 -6.16
N PRO A 41 -1.43 -6.14 -5.88
CA PRO A 41 -0.51 -7.10 -6.52
C PRO A 41 -0.68 -7.15 -8.05
N ALA A 42 -1.90 -6.94 -8.53
CA ALA A 42 -2.26 -7.02 -9.95
C ALA A 42 -1.84 -5.80 -10.78
N ARG A 43 -1.48 -4.68 -10.14
CA ARG A 43 -1.11 -3.42 -10.82
C ARG A 43 0.38 -3.09 -10.74
N LEU A 44 1.16 -3.94 -10.06
CA LEU A 44 2.60 -3.74 -9.93
C LEU A 44 3.32 -4.35 -11.13
N GLU A 45 4.13 -3.55 -11.81
CA GLU A 45 4.95 -3.98 -12.94
C GLU A 45 6.41 -3.53 -12.74
N GLY A 46 7.34 -4.19 -13.42
CA GLY A 46 8.77 -3.86 -13.41
C GLY A 46 9.36 -3.78 -12.00
N ASP A 47 10.11 -2.71 -11.74
CA ASP A 47 10.81 -2.48 -10.47
C ASP A 47 9.87 -2.42 -9.26
N ALA A 48 8.62 -1.95 -9.45
CA ALA A 48 7.65 -1.86 -8.37
C ALA A 48 7.20 -3.25 -7.88
N LEU A 49 7.09 -4.22 -8.80
CA LEU A 49 6.78 -5.61 -8.46
C LEU A 49 7.97 -6.27 -7.76
N GLN A 50 9.19 -6.01 -8.24
CA GLN A 50 10.40 -6.57 -7.65
C GLN A 50 10.61 -6.02 -6.23
N GLN A 51 10.47 -4.71 -6.02
CA GLN A 51 10.50 -4.07 -4.70
C GLN A 51 9.46 -4.65 -3.74
N PHE A 52 8.27 -4.99 -4.23
CA PHE A 52 7.23 -5.61 -3.41
C PHE A 52 7.60 -7.04 -2.99
N LYS A 53 8.16 -7.83 -3.92
CA LYS A 53 8.65 -9.19 -3.64
C LYS A 53 9.83 -9.19 -2.66
N ASP A 54 10.73 -8.23 -2.81
CA ASP A 54 11.92 -8.08 -1.97
C ASP A 54 11.61 -7.41 -0.61
N GLY A 55 10.37 -6.95 -0.41
CA GLY A 55 9.90 -6.36 0.85
C GLY A 55 10.18 -4.86 1.02
N TYR A 56 10.85 -4.22 0.06
CA TYR A 56 11.09 -2.77 0.05
C TYR A 56 9.83 -1.94 -0.20
N ARG A 57 8.78 -2.55 -0.75
CA ARG A 57 7.49 -1.92 -0.96
C ARG A 57 6.42 -2.73 -0.23
N ARG A 58 5.72 -2.11 0.72
CA ARG A 58 4.58 -2.72 1.40
C ARG A 58 3.36 -1.83 1.35
N TYR A 59 2.21 -2.45 1.33
CA TYR A 59 0.94 -1.74 1.34
C TYR A 59 0.16 -2.14 2.57
N VAL A 60 -0.43 -1.15 3.23
CA VAL A 60 -1.11 -1.31 4.51
C VAL A 60 -2.40 -0.51 4.53
N CYS A 61 -3.35 -1.00 5.31
CA CYS A 61 -4.57 -0.27 5.61
C CYS A 61 -4.34 0.58 6.84
N VAL A 62 -4.61 1.88 6.73
CA VAL A 62 -4.43 2.86 7.79
C VAL A 62 -5.79 3.46 8.13
N ARG A 63 -6.05 3.63 9.42
CA ARG A 63 -7.25 4.31 9.90
C ARG A 63 -7.09 5.82 9.74
N VAL A 64 -8.11 6.44 9.15
CA VAL A 64 -8.30 7.88 8.99
C VAL A 64 -9.46 8.35 9.84
#